data_AF-A0A8T4C5M4-F1
#
_entry.id   AF-A0A8T4C5M4-F1
#
_cell.length_a   1.000
_cell.length_b   1.000
_cell.length_c   1.000
_cell.angle_alpha   90.00
_cell.angle_beta   90.00
_cell.angle_gamma   90.00
#
_symmetry.space_group_name_H-M   'P 1'
#
loop_
_entity.id
_entity.type
_entity.pdbx_description
1 polymer ?
#
loop_
_entity_poly.entity_id
_entity_poly.type
_entity_poly.pdbx_seq_one_letter_code
_entity_poly.pdbx_strand_id
1 'polypeptide(L)'
;MPTACNDKTLKRQIRLQTMTHKLALGWFSFSCCEDSTIVFTELLNDHFDEWSKVIDFQYIRILKKNNKIHNLDVAFVEGAIVSEHDAMKLKEIRKNCKKLIAIGSCAINGMPSAQRNTFDDGKKKEIEFLIEKFHLAEKVRTPGDIVKVDDRVMGCPMSEQAFLDVLNKTLKEFNIV
;
A
#
# COMPACT_ATOMS: atom_id res chain seq x y z
N MET A 1 11.21 44.58 36.49
CA MET A 1 10.96 43.12 36.49
C MET A 1 10.10 42.79 35.27
N PRO A 2 10.65 42.25 34.16
CA PRO A 2 9.83 41.87 33.03
C PRO A 2 9.15 40.53 33.27
N THR A 3 7.90 40.50 32.84
CA THR A 3 6.84 39.54 33.08
C THR A 3 7.04 38.18 32.43
N ALA A 4 6.62 37.13 33.16
CA ALA A 4 6.55 35.72 32.76
C ALA A 4 5.49 35.44 31.66
N CYS A 5 5.62 36.07 30.50
CA CYS A 5 4.64 35.96 29.39
C CYS A 5 5.28 35.46 28.07
N ASN A 6 6.29 34.56 28.13
CA ASN A 6 6.95 34.09 26.91
C ASN A 6 7.19 32.58 26.81
N ASP A 7 7.00 31.80 27.88
CA ASP A 7 7.36 30.36 27.88
C ASP A 7 6.31 29.48 27.16
N LYS A 8 5.02 29.76 27.32
CA LYS A 8 3.95 28.94 26.69
C LYS A 8 3.84 29.14 25.18
N THR A 9 4.08 30.35 24.71
CA THR A 9 4.06 30.70 23.29
C THR A 9 5.31 30.17 22.59
N LEU A 10 6.48 30.29 23.23
CA LEU A 10 7.73 29.72 22.73
C LEU A 10 7.68 28.19 22.72
N LYS A 11 7.16 27.53 23.77
CA LYS A 11 6.93 26.07 23.77
C LYS A 11 5.92 25.62 22.72
N ARG A 12 4.85 26.39 22.47
CA ARG A 12 3.88 26.11 21.40
C ARG A 12 4.49 26.30 20.02
N GLN A 13 5.36 27.30 19.85
CA GLN A 13 6.02 27.62 18.59
C GLN A 13 7.18 26.65 18.28
N ILE A 14 7.92 26.21 19.31
CA ILE A 14 8.88 25.10 19.24
C ILE A 14 8.15 23.79 18.93
N ARG A 15 7.01 23.50 19.58
CA ARG A 15 6.18 22.31 19.31
C ARG A 15 5.53 22.33 17.92
N LEU A 16 5.29 23.52 17.35
CA LEU A 16 4.85 23.70 15.96
C LEU A 16 6.02 23.60 14.96
N GLN A 17 7.25 23.99 15.36
CA GLN A 17 8.46 23.89 14.56
C GLN A 17 9.07 22.48 14.54
N THR A 18 8.77 21.63 15.53
CA THR A 18 9.15 20.21 15.57
C THR A 18 7.95 19.28 15.30
N MET A 19 7.04 19.66 14.41
CA MET A 19 6.15 18.67 13.79
C MET A 19 6.89 18.12 12.57
N THR A 20 7.75 17.13 12.83
CA THR A 20 8.28 16.27 11.77
C THR A 20 7.07 15.78 10.96
N HIS A 21 7.09 16.08 9.66
CA HIS A 21 6.07 15.61 8.72
C HIS A 21 5.90 14.09 8.93
N LYS A 22 4.68 13.60 9.10
CA LYS A 22 4.42 12.16 9.17
C LYS A 22 4.33 11.58 7.77
N LEU A 23 4.83 10.38 7.57
CA LEU A 23 4.72 9.68 6.30
C LEU A 23 3.25 9.41 5.96
N ALA A 24 2.72 10.05 4.92
CA ALA A 24 1.37 9.78 4.45
C ALA A 24 1.31 8.42 3.74
N LEU A 25 0.81 7.39 4.41
CA LEU A 25 0.81 6.00 3.94
C LEU A 25 -0.58 5.55 3.47
N GLY A 26 -0.61 4.89 2.31
CA GLY A 26 -1.76 4.14 1.82
C GLY A 26 -1.47 2.64 1.69
N TRP A 27 -2.43 1.81 2.07
CA TRP A 27 -2.39 0.35 1.99
C TRP A 27 -3.58 -0.17 1.18
N PHE A 28 -3.31 -0.78 0.03
CA PHE A 28 -4.31 -1.14 -0.96
C PHE A 28 -4.28 -2.64 -1.27
N SER A 29 -5.47 -3.24 -1.29
CA SER A 29 -5.69 -4.62 -1.70
C SER A 29 -6.50 -4.67 -3.01
N PHE A 30 -6.03 -5.53 -3.94
CA PHE A 30 -6.70 -5.99 -5.17
C PHE A 30 -6.98 -7.49 -5.08
N SER A 31 -6.98 -8.24 -6.19
CA SER A 31 -7.29 -9.67 -6.16
C SER A 31 -6.16 -10.50 -5.52
N CYS A 32 -6.39 -10.95 -4.29
CA CYS A 32 -5.53 -11.85 -3.51
C CYS A 32 -6.28 -12.44 -2.31
N CYS A 33 -5.55 -13.13 -1.42
CA CYS A 33 -6.02 -13.64 -0.13
C CYS A 33 -5.91 -12.63 1.02
N GLU A 34 -5.32 -11.45 0.80
CA GLU A 34 -5.05 -10.43 1.83
C GLU A 34 -4.09 -10.87 2.95
N ASP A 35 -3.36 -11.97 2.79
CA ASP A 35 -2.43 -12.46 3.82
C ASP A 35 -1.30 -11.45 4.12
N SER A 36 -0.90 -10.61 3.16
CA SER A 36 0.10 -9.56 3.44
C SER A 36 -0.51 -8.42 4.26
N THR A 37 -1.81 -8.14 4.11
CA THR A 37 -2.55 -7.28 5.05
C THR A 37 -2.55 -7.88 6.45
N ILE A 38 -2.78 -9.20 6.59
CA ILE A 38 -2.78 -9.87 7.89
C ILE A 38 -1.40 -9.75 8.55
N VAL A 39 -0.32 -10.05 7.83
CA VAL A 39 1.05 -9.88 8.33
C VAL A 39 1.31 -8.43 8.77
N PHE A 40 0.87 -7.45 7.97
CA PHE A 40 1.00 -6.04 8.36
C PHE A 40 0.22 -5.72 9.64
N THR A 41 -1.00 -6.23 9.79
CA THR A 41 -1.79 -6.00 11.01
C THR A 41 -1.22 -6.70 12.23
N GLU A 42 -0.61 -7.87 12.09
CA GLU A 42 0.09 -8.54 13.19
C GLU A 42 1.30 -7.73 13.65
N LEU A 43 2.09 -7.17 12.73
CA LEU A 43 3.20 -6.28 13.06
C LEU A 43 2.75 -5.02 13.82
N LEU A 44 1.51 -4.56 13.65
CA LEU A 44 1.00 -3.43 14.43
C LEU A 44 0.90 -3.75 15.92
N ASN A 45 0.75 -5.01 16.33
CA ASN A 45 0.72 -5.37 17.75
C ASN A 45 2.01 -4.95 18.47
N ASP A 46 3.15 -5.06 17.78
CA ASP A 46 4.46 -4.73 18.34
C ASP A 46 4.91 -3.29 18.02
N HIS A 47 4.48 -2.75 16.87
CA HIS A 47 5.02 -1.50 16.31
C HIS A 47 4.05 -0.31 16.30
N PHE A 48 2.76 -0.48 16.63
CA PHE A 48 1.78 0.61 16.46
C PHE A 48 2.13 1.88 17.26
N ASP A 49 2.66 1.74 18.49
CA ASP A 49 3.00 2.87 19.34
C ASP A 49 4.15 3.73 18.79
N GLU A 50 5.09 3.14 18.04
CA GLU A 50 6.15 3.89 17.36
C GLU A 50 5.66 4.41 16.00
N TRP A 51 5.01 3.58 15.19
CA TRP A 51 4.58 3.94 13.85
C TRP A 51 3.50 5.00 13.85
N SER A 52 2.55 4.98 14.79
CA SER A 52 1.53 6.02 14.90
C SER A 52 2.10 7.41 15.16
N LYS A 53 3.34 7.53 15.66
CA LYS A 53 4.02 8.83 15.86
C LYS A 53 4.62 9.39 14.58
N VAL A 54 4.98 8.53 13.62
CA VAL A 54 5.74 8.91 12.41
C VAL A 54 5.02 8.62 11.09
N ILE A 55 3.99 7.77 11.10
CA ILE A 55 3.15 7.42 9.96
C ILE A 55 1.76 8.01 10.15
N ASP A 56 1.23 8.60 9.09
CA ASP A 56 -0.17 8.99 8.96
C ASP A 56 -0.89 8.05 7.99
N PHE A 57 -1.71 7.16 8.55
CA PHE A 57 -2.47 6.17 7.79
C PHE A 57 -3.67 6.83 7.08
N GLN A 58 -3.45 7.28 5.84
CA GLN A 58 -4.43 8.00 5.03
C GLN A 58 -5.45 7.07 4.36
N TYR A 59 -4.99 5.91 3.88
CA TYR A 59 -5.83 4.88 3.29
C TYR A 59 -5.45 3.52 3.87
N ILE A 60 -6.34 2.88 4.62
CA ILE A 60 -6.20 1.51 5.08
C ILE A 60 -7.56 0.98 5.55
N ARG A 61 -8.20 0.14 4.73
CA ARG A 61 -9.57 -0.29 4.98
C ARG A 61 -9.74 -1.17 6.22
N ILE A 62 -8.68 -1.86 6.65
CA ILE A 62 -8.72 -2.73 7.84
C ILE A 62 -8.66 -1.94 9.16
N LEU A 63 -8.09 -0.73 9.17
CA LEU A 63 -7.95 0.09 10.39
C LEU A 63 -8.96 1.24 10.49
N LYS A 64 -9.50 1.73 9.37
CA LYS A 64 -10.38 2.91 9.39
C LYS A 64 -11.43 2.91 8.28
N LYS A 65 -12.57 3.53 8.58
CA LYS A 65 -13.70 3.73 7.64
C LYS A 65 -13.44 4.82 6.61
N ASN A 66 -12.92 5.97 7.05
CA ASN A 66 -12.72 7.15 6.20
C ASN A 66 -11.35 7.09 5.53
N ASN A 67 -11.32 6.82 4.24
CA ASN A 67 -10.11 6.59 3.46
C ASN A 67 -9.98 7.63 2.35
N LYS A 68 -8.76 8.15 2.13
CA LYS A 68 -8.49 9.18 1.10
C LYS A 68 -7.32 8.74 0.22
N ILE A 69 -7.53 8.74 -1.09
CA ILE A 69 -6.48 8.50 -2.09
C ILE A 69 -5.98 9.85 -2.58
N HIS A 70 -5.17 10.53 -1.77
CA HIS A 70 -4.69 11.88 -2.09
C HIS A 70 -3.40 12.20 -1.35
N ASN A 71 -2.42 12.78 -2.06
CA ASN A 71 -1.12 13.23 -1.51
C ASN A 71 -0.41 12.19 -0.63
N LEU A 72 -0.37 10.94 -1.08
CA LEU A 72 0.35 9.88 -0.39
C LEU A 72 1.85 10.00 -0.66
N ASP A 73 2.66 9.84 0.38
CA ASP A 73 4.10 9.68 0.22
C ASP A 73 4.41 8.28 -0.32
N VAL A 74 3.78 7.26 0.27
CA VAL A 74 3.92 5.86 -0.16
C VAL A 74 2.57 5.16 -0.25
N ALA A 75 2.41 4.34 -1.28
CA ALA A 75 1.32 3.40 -1.44
C ALA A 75 1.86 1.97 -1.51
N PHE A 76 1.52 1.14 -0.53
CA PHE A 76 1.73 -0.31 -0.55
C PHE A 76 0.54 -0.97 -1.24
N VAL A 77 0.81 -1.82 -2.23
CA VAL A 77 -0.21 -2.46 -3.07
C VAL A 77 0.00 -3.97 -3.08
N GLU A 78 -0.95 -4.70 -2.52
CA GLU A 78 -1.07 -6.15 -2.69
C GLU A 78 -2.13 -6.51 -3.75
N GLY A 79 -2.01 -7.72 -4.29
CA GLY A 79 -2.98 -8.28 -5.21
C GLY A 79 -2.69 -8.06 -6.70
N ALA A 80 -3.25 -8.96 -7.50
CA ALA A 80 -3.18 -8.91 -8.96
C ALA A 80 -4.30 -8.04 -9.54
N ILE A 81 -4.08 -7.52 -10.75
CA ILE A 81 -5.04 -6.69 -11.48
C ILE A 81 -5.81 -7.60 -12.45
N VAL A 82 -7.08 -7.88 -12.11
CA VAL A 82 -7.89 -8.86 -12.84
C VAL A 82 -8.98 -8.22 -13.70
N SER A 83 -9.22 -6.92 -13.57
CA SER A 83 -10.24 -6.18 -14.32
C SER A 83 -9.72 -4.82 -14.81
N GLU A 84 -10.44 -4.19 -15.74
CA GLU A 84 -10.16 -2.80 -16.14
C GLU A 84 -10.49 -1.80 -15.03
N HIS A 85 -11.47 -2.12 -14.17
CA HIS A 85 -11.75 -1.32 -12.98
C HIS A 85 -10.55 -1.29 -12.01
N ASP A 86 -9.90 -2.43 -11.79
CA ASP A 86 -8.69 -2.50 -10.97
C ASP A 86 -7.56 -1.67 -11.58
N ALA A 87 -7.39 -1.76 -12.90
CA ALA A 87 -6.36 -0.99 -13.61
C ALA A 87 -6.61 0.53 -13.51
N MET A 88 -7.87 0.98 -13.61
CA MET A 88 -8.24 2.38 -13.42
C MET A 88 -7.93 2.86 -12.00
N LYS A 89 -8.32 2.08 -10.98
CA LYS A 89 -8.05 2.39 -9.58
C LYS A 89 -6.55 2.40 -9.27
N LEU A 90 -5.78 1.47 -9.83
CA LEU A 90 -4.33 1.45 -9.67
C LEU A 90 -3.67 2.69 -10.27
N LYS A 91 -4.13 3.14 -11.45
CA LYS A 91 -3.67 4.40 -12.06
C LYS A 91 -4.01 5.62 -11.19
N GLU A 92 -5.19 5.63 -10.56
CA GLU A 92 -5.56 6.67 -9.60
C GLU A 92 -4.63 6.69 -8.39
N ILE A 93 -4.33 5.52 -7.80
CA ILE A 93 -3.39 5.39 -6.67
C ILE A 93 -2.02 5.90 -7.09
N ARG A 94 -1.50 5.45 -8.24
CA ARG A 94 -0.20 5.88 -8.78
C ARG A 94 -0.12 7.39 -8.98
N LYS A 95 -1.19 8.02 -9.49
CA LYS A 95 -1.26 9.48 -9.68
C LYS A 95 -1.21 10.24 -8.36
N ASN A 96 -1.71 9.63 -7.28
CA ASN A 96 -1.83 10.25 -5.97
C ASN A 96 -0.75 9.78 -4.96
N CYS A 97 0.28 9.05 -5.41
CA CYS A 97 1.40 8.65 -4.57
C CYS A 97 2.77 9.02 -5.19
N LYS A 98 3.71 9.39 -4.32
CA LYS A 98 5.10 9.65 -4.74
C LYS A 98 5.86 8.34 -4.96
N LYS A 99 5.67 7.34 -4.08
CA LYS A 99 6.26 5.99 -4.19
C LYS A 99 5.17 4.92 -4.20
N LEU A 100 5.25 3.97 -5.13
CA LEU A 100 4.37 2.78 -5.16
C LEU A 100 5.20 1.52 -4.95
N ILE A 101 4.84 0.73 -3.95
CA ILE A 101 5.54 -0.48 -3.54
C ILE A 101 4.60 -1.68 -3.73
N ALA A 102 5.00 -2.62 -4.58
CA ALA A 102 4.24 -3.86 -4.77
C ALA A 102 4.63 -4.88 -3.69
N ILE A 103 3.64 -5.49 -3.04
CA ILE A 103 3.86 -6.42 -1.94
C ILE A 103 3.21 -7.78 -2.22
N GLY A 104 3.98 -8.84 -2.01
CA GLY A 104 3.52 -10.20 -2.21
C GLY A 104 3.52 -10.68 -3.66
N SER A 105 3.47 -12.00 -3.84
CA SER A 105 3.50 -12.69 -5.14
C SER A 105 2.39 -12.21 -6.08
N CYS A 106 1.16 -12.02 -5.58
CA CYS A 106 0.04 -11.54 -6.39
C CYS A 106 0.35 -10.21 -7.10
N ALA A 107 0.98 -9.26 -6.39
CA ALA A 107 1.33 -7.96 -6.96
C ALA A 107 2.64 -7.98 -7.77
N ILE A 108 3.52 -8.95 -7.54
CA ILE A 108 4.85 -8.97 -8.16
C ILE A 108 4.91 -9.85 -9.41
N ASN A 109 4.24 -11.01 -9.39
CA ASN A 109 4.23 -11.98 -10.49
C ASN A 109 2.83 -12.48 -10.86
N GLY A 110 1.77 -11.96 -10.22
CA GLY A 110 0.38 -12.24 -10.57
C GLY A 110 -0.15 -13.55 -9.99
N MET A 111 0.68 -14.37 -9.35
CA MET A 111 0.27 -15.70 -8.87
C MET A 111 -0.52 -15.63 -7.55
N PRO A 112 -1.45 -16.57 -7.31
CA PRO A 112 -1.85 -17.65 -8.21
C PRO A 112 -2.85 -17.21 -9.29
N SER A 113 -3.44 -16.03 -9.21
CA SER A 113 -4.51 -15.58 -10.12
C SER A 113 -4.10 -15.64 -11.60
N ALA A 114 -2.84 -15.36 -11.91
CA ALA A 114 -2.30 -15.37 -13.27
C ALA A 114 -2.16 -16.77 -13.89
N GLN A 115 -2.36 -17.86 -13.14
CA GLN A 115 -2.38 -19.22 -13.71
C GLN A 115 -3.36 -19.36 -14.87
N ARG A 116 -4.51 -18.66 -14.82
CA ARG A 116 -5.50 -18.71 -15.90
C ARG A 116 -5.00 -18.12 -17.23
N ASN A 117 -3.94 -17.32 -17.20
CA ASN A 117 -3.35 -16.75 -18.41
C ASN A 117 -2.71 -17.82 -19.30
N THR A 118 -2.36 -18.99 -18.73
CA THR A 118 -1.72 -20.10 -19.44
C THR A 118 -2.67 -21.27 -19.69
N PHE A 119 -3.97 -21.09 -19.45
CA PHE A 119 -4.97 -22.13 -19.74
C PHE A 119 -5.05 -22.40 -21.24
N ASP A 120 -5.26 -23.67 -21.59
CA ASP A 120 -5.63 -24.09 -22.93
C ASP A 120 -7.05 -23.60 -23.27
N ASP A 121 -7.43 -23.70 -24.55
CA ASP A 121 -8.72 -23.19 -25.02
C ASP A 121 -9.92 -23.93 -24.39
N GLY A 122 -9.74 -25.19 -24.01
CA GLY A 122 -10.74 -25.97 -23.28
C GLY A 122 -11.03 -25.36 -21.91
N LYS A 123 -9.98 -25.17 -21.10
CA LYS A 123 -10.09 -24.54 -19.77
C LYS A 123 -10.55 -23.09 -19.84
N LYS A 124 -10.13 -22.32 -20.86
CA LYS A 124 -10.63 -20.96 -21.07
C LYS A 124 -12.14 -20.95 -21.28
N LYS A 125 -12.66 -21.87 -22.10
CA LYS A 125 -14.10 -22.02 -22.33
C LYS A 125 -14.85 -22.44 -21.06
N GLU A 126 -14.26 -23.34 -20.26
CA GLU A 126 -14.84 -23.74 -18.96
C GLU A 126 -15.02 -22.56 -18.00
N ILE A 127 -14.09 -21.59 -18.01
CA ILE A 127 -14.14 -20.42 -17.11
C ILE A 127 -14.76 -19.18 -17.74
N GLU A 128 -15.14 -19.21 -19.02
CA GLU A 128 -15.63 -18.04 -19.77
C GLU A 128 -16.81 -17.36 -19.05
N PHE A 129 -17.75 -18.15 -18.52
CA PHE A 129 -18.88 -17.64 -17.76
C PHE A 129 -18.46 -16.87 -16.50
N LEU A 130 -17.32 -17.21 -15.87
CA LEU A 130 -16.78 -16.47 -14.72
C LEU A 130 -16.14 -15.16 -15.17
N ILE A 131 -15.43 -15.16 -16.30
CA ILE A 131 -14.84 -13.95 -16.88
C ILE A 131 -15.93 -12.93 -17.16
N GLU A 132 -17.02 -13.36 -17.82
CA GLU A 132 -18.17 -12.50 -18.13
C GLU A 132 -18.90 -12.03 -16.87
N LYS A 133 -19.26 -12.95 -15.98
CA LYS A 133 -20.04 -12.65 -14.76
C LYS A 133 -19.37 -11.62 -13.85
N PHE A 134 -18.04 -11.68 -13.74
CA PHE A 134 -17.27 -10.80 -12.86
C PHE A 134 -16.57 -9.66 -13.61
N HIS A 135 -16.85 -9.48 -14.91
CA HIS A 135 -16.24 -8.47 -15.77
C HIS A 135 -14.70 -8.47 -15.68
N LEU A 136 -14.11 -9.66 -15.70
CA LEU A 136 -12.67 -9.85 -15.62
C LEU A 136 -12.05 -9.54 -16.98
N ALA A 137 -10.84 -8.98 -16.96
CA ALA A 137 -10.03 -8.86 -18.16
C ALA A 137 -9.64 -10.24 -18.69
N GLU A 138 -9.37 -10.34 -19.98
CA GLU A 138 -8.92 -11.59 -20.61
C GLU A 138 -7.67 -12.16 -19.91
N LYS A 139 -6.73 -11.29 -19.53
CA LYS A 139 -5.50 -11.65 -18.80
C LYS A 139 -5.41 -10.94 -17.46
N VAL A 140 -4.95 -11.68 -16.46
CA VAL A 140 -4.48 -11.12 -15.18
C VAL A 140 -3.15 -10.41 -15.43
N ARG A 141 -3.00 -9.21 -14.85
CA ARG A 141 -1.80 -8.39 -14.94
C ARG A 141 -1.26 -8.11 -13.55
N THR A 142 0.03 -7.83 -13.44
CA THR A 142 0.63 -7.28 -12.23
C THR A 142 0.46 -5.76 -12.20
N PRO A 143 0.50 -5.11 -11.03
CA PRO A 143 0.66 -3.67 -10.94
C PRO A 143 1.78 -3.10 -11.84
N GLY A 144 2.91 -3.80 -11.95
CA GLY A 144 4.05 -3.39 -12.78
C GLY A 144 3.78 -3.38 -14.28
N ASP A 145 2.78 -4.15 -14.75
CA ASP A 145 2.36 -4.13 -16.16
C ASP A 145 1.53 -2.89 -16.51
N ILE A 146 0.98 -2.19 -15.50
CA ILE A 146 0.04 -1.06 -15.67
C ILE A 146 0.69 0.27 -15.33
N VAL A 147 1.48 0.31 -14.25
CA VAL A 147 2.09 1.52 -13.72
C VAL A 147 3.51 1.25 -13.26
N LYS A 148 4.32 2.32 -13.15
CA LYS A 148 5.65 2.22 -12.53
C LYS A 148 5.53 1.82 -11.06
N VAL A 149 6.17 0.71 -10.71
CA VAL A 149 6.43 0.23 -9.35
C VAL A 149 7.85 0.65 -8.96
N ASP A 150 8.02 1.34 -7.84
CA ASP A 150 9.31 1.90 -7.40
C ASP A 150 10.11 0.95 -6.50
N ASP A 151 9.43 0.07 -5.76
CA ASP A 151 10.06 -0.92 -4.88
C ASP A 151 9.17 -2.15 -4.70
N ARG A 152 9.70 -3.23 -4.11
CA ARG A 152 8.98 -4.50 -3.96
C ARG A 152 9.27 -5.20 -2.64
N VAL A 153 8.26 -5.84 -2.06
CA VAL A 153 8.43 -6.75 -0.92
C VAL A 153 8.03 -8.16 -1.35
N MET A 154 9.00 -9.06 -1.42
CA MET A 154 8.81 -10.45 -1.87
C MET A 154 8.14 -11.31 -0.78
N GLY A 155 7.41 -12.34 -1.20
CA GLY A 155 6.78 -13.35 -0.33
C GLY A 155 5.37 -13.73 -0.77
N CYS A 156 4.78 -14.78 -0.17
CA CYS A 156 3.35 -15.10 -0.27
C CYS A 156 2.86 -15.79 1.03
N PRO A 157 2.52 -15.04 2.10
CA PRO A 157 2.51 -13.57 2.20
C PRO A 157 3.91 -12.95 2.23
N MET A 158 3.96 -11.61 2.14
CA MET A 158 5.21 -10.86 2.22
C MET A 158 6.08 -11.30 3.41
N SER A 159 7.40 -11.31 3.24
CA SER A 159 8.32 -11.55 4.36
C SER A 159 8.31 -10.34 5.31
N GLU A 160 8.12 -10.59 6.60
CA GLU A 160 8.14 -9.56 7.65
C GLU A 160 9.43 -8.74 7.64
N GLN A 161 10.60 -9.41 7.65
CA GLN A 161 11.89 -8.72 7.63
C GLN A 161 12.05 -7.87 6.37
N ALA A 162 11.69 -8.40 5.20
CA ALA A 162 11.77 -7.64 3.95
C ALA A 162 10.82 -6.43 3.96
N PHE A 163 9.64 -6.55 4.57
CA PHE A 163 8.72 -5.43 4.76
C PHE A 163 9.33 -4.36 5.68
N LEU A 164 9.88 -4.76 6.83
CA LEU A 164 10.53 -3.84 7.77
C LEU A 164 11.71 -3.11 7.13
N ASP A 165 12.54 -3.81 6.34
CA ASP A 165 13.67 -3.20 5.63
C ASP A 165 13.20 -2.15 4.62
N VAL A 166 12.15 -2.46 3.84
CA VAL A 166 11.58 -1.54 2.85
C VAL A 166 10.85 -0.36 3.52
N LEU A 167 10.14 -0.58 4.62
CA LEU A 167 9.49 0.48 5.39
C LEU A 167 10.53 1.42 5.99
N ASN A 168 11.57 0.89 6.64
CA ASN A 168 12.67 1.68 7.22
C ASN A 168 13.44 2.47 6.16
N LYS A 169 13.74 1.84 5.01
CA LYS A 169 14.31 2.53 3.85
C LYS A 169 13.41 3.68 3.39
N THR A 170 12.11 3.45 3.30
CA THR A 170 11.13 4.46 2.87
C THR A 170 11.04 5.60 3.87
N LEU A 171 11.01 5.33 5.18
CA LEU A 171 11.01 6.38 6.21
C LEU A 171 12.24 7.30 6.09
N LYS A 172 13.42 6.75 5.82
CA LYS A 172 14.65 7.51 5.58
C LYS A 172 14.60 8.33 4.28
N GLU A 173 14.13 7.74 3.19
CA GLU A 173 13.98 8.44 1.89
C GLU A 173 13.08 9.68 1.99
N PHE A 174 12.07 9.65 2.86
CA PHE A 174 11.15 10.75 3.11
C PHE A 174 11.58 11.66 4.28
N ASN A 175 12.77 11.49 4.84
CA ASN A 175 13.33 12.27 5.97
C ASN A 175 12.41 12.28 7.21
N ILE A 176 11.79 11.14 7.52
CA ILE A 176 10.89 10.98 8.66
C ILE A 176 11.68 10.59 9.92
N VAL A 177 12.69 9.72 9.75
CA VAL A 177 13.61 9.21 10.77
C VAL A 177 15.05 9.29 10.29
#